data_AF-A0A3S3UF54-F1
#
_entry.id   AF-A0A3S3UF54-F1
#
_cell.length_a   1.000
_cell.length_b   1.000
_cell.length_c   1.000
_cell.angle_alpha   90.00
_cell.angle_beta   90.00
_cell.angle_gamma   90.00
#
_symmetry.space_group_name_H-M   'P 1'
#
loop_
_entity.id
_entity.type
_entity.pdbx_description
1 polymer ?
#
loop_
_entity_poly.entity_id
_entity_poly.type
_entity_poly.pdbx_seq_one_letter_code
_entity_poly.pdbx_strand_id
1 'polypeptide(L)'
;MEVVVQVPDQYLLDISAGELASKLKLSAALLMFRAGKFSAGAACEFAGVDRYTFLEACRQHRIDVVDYDPDELEADFAGLIQRANSCGPEIFGSVIV
;
A
#
# COMPACT_ATOMS: atom_id res chain seq x y z
N MET A 1 -18.06 -16.55 7.90
CA MET A 1 -19.13 -15.54 7.78
C MET A 1 -19.42 -15.37 6.29
N GLU A 2 -20.68 -15.29 5.89
CA GLU A 2 -21.09 -15.15 4.49
C GLU A 2 -21.83 -13.81 4.30
N VAL A 3 -21.52 -13.10 3.22
CA VAL A 3 -22.16 -11.84 2.82
C VAL A 3 -22.66 -12.02 1.39
N VAL A 4 -23.96 -11.84 1.18
CA VAL A 4 -24.62 -12.04 -0.13
C VAL A 4 -24.95 -10.68 -0.74
N VAL A 5 -24.56 -10.48 -2.00
CA VAL A 5 -24.87 -9.27 -2.78
C VAL A 5 -25.71 -9.67 -3.97
N GLN A 6 -26.88 -9.04 -4.13
CA GLN A 6 -27.72 -9.24 -5.31
C GLN A 6 -27.24 -8.31 -6.43
N VAL A 7 -26.79 -8.90 -7.53
CA VAL A 7 -26.30 -8.18 -8.71
C VAL A 7 -27.23 -8.48 -9.89
N PRO A 8 -27.79 -7.46 -10.56
CA PRO A 8 -28.63 -7.68 -11.73
C PRO A 8 -27.87 -8.33 -12.89
N ASP A 9 -28.48 -9.31 -13.55
CA ASP A 9 -27.87 -10.11 -14.64
C ASP A 9 -27.35 -9.27 -15.81
N GLN A 10 -27.95 -8.11 -16.07
CA GLN A 10 -27.52 -7.17 -17.11
C GLN A 10 -26.07 -6.69 -16.95
N TYR A 11 -25.49 -6.82 -15.76
CA TYR A 11 -24.10 -6.45 -15.47
C TYR A 11 -23.12 -7.64 -15.52
N LEU A 12 -23.60 -8.86 -15.75
CA LEU A 12 -22.79 -10.09 -15.84
C LEU A 12 -22.50 -10.54 -17.29
N LEU A 13 -22.79 -9.70 -18.29
CA LEU A 13 -22.73 -10.08 -19.71
C LEU A 13 -21.39 -10.70 -20.14
N ASP A 14 -20.27 -10.17 -19.65
CA ASP A 14 -18.91 -10.59 -20.03
C ASP A 14 -18.02 -10.93 -18.82
N ILE A 15 -18.62 -11.18 -17.65
CA ILE A 15 -17.85 -11.43 -16.41
C ILE A 15 -18.45 -12.59 -15.62
N SER A 16 -17.59 -13.52 -15.20
CA SER A 16 -18.02 -14.61 -14.31
C SER A 16 -18.31 -14.09 -12.91
N ALA A 17 -19.21 -14.77 -12.19
CA ALA A 17 -19.51 -14.43 -10.78
C ALA A 17 -18.25 -14.46 -9.89
N GLY A 18 -17.32 -15.39 -10.14
CA GLY A 18 -16.06 -15.47 -9.41
C GLY A 18 -15.15 -14.26 -9.66
N GLU A 19 -15.05 -13.82 -10.91
CA GLU A 19 -14.27 -12.64 -11.27
C GLU A 19 -14.90 -11.36 -10.68
N LEU A 20 -16.23 -11.24 -10.72
CA LEU A 20 -16.94 -10.14 -10.08
C LEU A 20 -16.72 -10.11 -8.57
N ALA A 21 -16.80 -11.28 -7.91
CA ALA A 21 -16.54 -11.40 -6.47
C ALA A 21 -15.11 -10.96 -6.12
N SER A 22 -14.11 -11.37 -6.91
CA SER A 22 -12.73 -10.93 -6.71
C SER A 22 -12.56 -9.41 -6.89
N LYS A 23 -13.18 -8.83 -7.92
CA LYS A 23 -13.16 -7.36 -8.14
C LYS A 23 -13.84 -6.60 -7.00
N LEU A 24 -14.96 -7.11 -6.50
CA LEU A 24 -15.67 -6.52 -5.36
C LEU A 24 -14.83 -6.58 -4.08
N LYS A 25 -14.18 -7.72 -3.80
CA LYS A 25 -13.30 -7.84 -2.63
C LYS A 25 -12.13 -6.86 -2.70
N LEU A 26 -11.44 -6.79 -3.84
CA LEU A 26 -10.33 -5.85 -4.02
C LEU A 26 -10.80 -4.40 -3.85
N SER A 27 -11.91 -4.03 -4.49
CA SER A 27 -12.46 -2.67 -4.40
C SER A 27 -12.86 -2.30 -2.96
N ALA A 28 -13.49 -3.23 -2.24
CA ALA A 28 -13.84 -3.02 -0.83
C ALA A 28 -12.60 -2.93 0.07
N ALA A 29 -11.57 -3.76 -0.15
CA ALA A 29 -10.30 -3.67 0.56
C ALA A 29 -9.62 -2.30 0.35
N LEU A 30 -9.59 -1.80 -0.89
CA LEU A 30 -9.04 -0.48 -1.22
C LEU A 30 -9.81 0.64 -0.50
N LEU A 31 -11.14 0.59 -0.52
CA LEU A 31 -11.99 1.55 0.19
C LEU A 31 -11.75 1.53 1.71
N MET A 32 -11.67 0.34 2.30
CA MET A 32 -11.43 0.17 3.73
C MET A 32 -10.03 0.61 4.14
N PHE A 33 -9.01 0.34 3.31
CA PHE A 33 -7.65 0.83 3.51
C PHE A 33 -7.61 2.36 3.48
N ARG A 34 -8.18 2.96 2.44
CA ARG A 34 -8.28 4.42 2.30
C ARG A 34 -9.01 5.08 3.48
N ALA A 35 -10.02 4.42 4.04
CA ALA A 35 -10.76 4.90 5.20
C ALA A 35 -10.02 4.69 6.54
N GLY A 36 -8.79 4.17 6.52
CA GLY A 36 -8.01 3.83 7.71
C GLY A 36 -8.60 2.67 8.53
N LYS A 37 -9.53 1.89 7.96
CA LYS A 37 -10.18 0.76 8.64
C LYS A 37 -9.38 -0.52 8.50
N PHE A 38 -8.69 -0.68 7.38
CA PHE A 38 -7.75 -1.78 7.15
C PHE A 38 -6.32 -1.26 7.13
N SER A 39 -5.40 -2.05 7.69
CA SER A 39 -3.99 -1.94 7.35
C SER A 39 -3.76 -2.51 5.94
N ALA A 40 -2.60 -2.22 5.34
CA ALA A 40 -2.25 -2.79 4.03
C ALA A 40 -2.25 -4.33 4.06
N GLY A 41 -1.78 -4.94 5.15
CA GLY A 41 -1.79 -6.40 5.33
C GLY A 41 -3.21 -6.98 5.41
N ALA A 42 -4.09 -6.37 6.22
CA ALA A 42 -5.48 -6.79 6.34
C ALA A 42 -6.24 -6.64 5.01
N ALA A 43 -5.94 -5.59 4.24
CA ALA A 43 -6.52 -5.38 2.93
C ALA A 43 -6.05 -6.42 1.91
N CYS A 44 -4.77 -6.83 1.93
CA CYS A 44 -4.25 -7.94 1.11
C CYS A 44 -4.96 -9.26 1.43
N GLU A 45 -5.07 -9.60 2.72
CA GLU A 45 -5.75 -10.81 3.18
C GLU A 45 -7.22 -10.83 2.77
N PHE A 46 -7.94 -9.72 2.97
CA PHE A 46 -9.34 -9.59 2.60
C PHE A 46 -9.57 -9.70 1.08
N ALA A 47 -8.71 -9.06 0.29
CA ALA A 47 -8.77 -9.11 -1.17
C ALA A 47 -8.31 -10.47 -1.73
N GLY A 48 -7.55 -11.26 -0.96
CA GLY A 48 -6.95 -12.51 -1.41
C GLY A 48 -5.85 -12.29 -2.44
N VAL A 49 -5.10 -11.19 -2.34
CA VAL A 49 -4.00 -10.84 -3.26
C VAL A 49 -2.70 -10.65 -2.50
N ASP A 50 -1.57 -10.78 -3.19
CA ASP A 50 -0.27 -10.50 -2.61
C ASP A 50 -0.03 -8.98 -2.45
N ARG A 51 1.00 -8.65 -1.68
CA ARG A 51 1.36 -7.27 -1.36
C ARG A 51 1.63 -6.42 -2.61
N TYR A 52 2.34 -6.93 -3.62
CA TYR A 52 2.68 -6.14 -4.80
C TYR A 52 1.44 -5.88 -5.66
N THR A 53 0.58 -6.87 -5.82
CA THR A 53 -0.72 -6.70 -6.50
C THR A 53 -1.59 -5.65 -5.81
N PHE A 54 -1.66 -5.66 -4.48
CA PHE A 54 -2.43 -4.66 -3.74
C PHE A 54 -1.84 -3.24 -3.89
N LEU A 55 -0.52 -3.10 -3.82
CA LEU A 55 0.16 -1.81 -3.99
C LEU A 55 -0.04 -1.24 -5.40
N GLU A 56 0.02 -2.08 -6.42
CA GLU A 56 -0.26 -1.68 -7.80
C GLU A 56 -1.72 -1.23 -7.96
N ALA A 57 -2.67 -1.91 -7.31
CA ALA A 57 -4.06 -1.48 -7.28
C ALA A 57 -4.22 -0.13 -6.56
N CYS A 58 -3.54 0.10 -5.43
CA CYS A 58 -3.55 1.40 -4.76
C CYS A 58 -3.06 2.52 -5.70
N ARG A 59 -1.97 2.27 -6.44
CA ARG A 59 -1.42 3.21 -7.44
C ARG A 59 -2.44 3.53 -8.54
N GLN A 60 -3.07 2.50 -9.11
CA GLN A 60 -4.08 2.66 -10.17
C GLN A 60 -5.30 3.48 -9.70
N HIS A 61 -5.69 3.30 -8.44
CA HIS A 61 -6.81 4.01 -7.81
C HIS A 61 -6.43 5.33 -7.13
N ARG A 62 -5.15 5.77 -7.23
CA ARG A 62 -4.62 6.98 -6.58
C ARG A 62 -4.89 7.02 -5.08
N ILE A 63 -4.62 5.90 -4.42
CA ILE A 63 -4.68 5.78 -2.96
C ILE A 63 -3.25 5.85 -2.45
N ASP A 64 -2.96 6.87 -1.65
CA ASP A 64 -1.66 7.03 -1.03
C ASP A 64 -1.45 5.91 0.00
N VAL A 65 -0.42 5.11 -0.24
CA VAL A 65 -0.03 4.00 0.65
C VAL A 65 0.83 4.51 1.80
N VAL A 66 1.48 5.65 1.57
CA VAL A 66 2.43 6.28 2.48
C VAL A 66 1.88 7.67 2.76
N ASP A 67 1.36 7.84 3.97
CA ASP A 67 0.88 9.12 4.48
C ASP A 67 1.97 9.67 5.41
N TYR A 68 2.98 10.31 4.80
CA TYR A 68 4.00 11.04 5.55
C TYR A 68 3.70 12.53 5.43
N ASP A 69 3.64 13.20 6.57
CA ASP A 69 3.61 14.65 6.59
C ASP A 69 4.92 15.19 6.00
N PRO A 70 4.88 16.14 5.05
CA PRO A 70 6.08 16.62 4.38
C PRO A 70 7.05 17.33 5.34
N ASP A 71 6.55 18.00 6.38
CA ASP A 71 7.38 18.69 7.36
C ASP A 71 8.06 17.67 8.30
N GLU A 72 7.33 16.63 8.70
CA GLU A 72 7.92 15.49 9.45
C GLU A 72 8.98 14.77 8.63
N LEU A 73 8.71 14.53 7.35
CA LEU A 73 9.65 13.90 6.44
C LEU A 73 10.93 14.73 6.28
N GLU A 74 10.81 16.05 6.07
CA GLU A 74 11.95 16.96 5.96
C GLU A 74 12.78 16.99 7.25
N ALA A 75 12.12 17.00 8.41
CA ALA A 75 12.79 16.94 9.71
C ALA A 75 13.58 15.63 9.90
N ASP A 76 12.99 14.49 9.51
CA ASP A 76 13.66 13.18 9.53
C ASP A 76 14.89 13.18 8.62
N PHE A 77 14.77 13.70 7.38
CA PHE A 77 15.90 13.83 6.45
C PHE A 77 17.01 14.72 7.01
N ALA A 78 16.67 15.89 7.56
CA ALA A 78 17.63 16.81 8.16
C ALA A 78 18.39 16.17 9.33
N GLY A 79 17.68 15.42 10.19
CA GLY A 79 18.28 14.67 11.30
C GLY A 79 19.24 13.58 10.83
N LEU A 80 18.91 12.85 9.77
CA LEU A 80 19.79 11.85 9.16
C LEU A 80 21.07 12.48 8.59
N ILE A 81 20.96 13.61 7.90
CA ILE A 81 22.11 14.36 7.36
C ILE A 81 23.00 14.88 8.49
N GLN A 82 22.42 15.45 9.55
CA GLN A 82 23.18 15.94 10.69
C GLN A 82 23.96 14.81 11.38
N ARG A 83 23.33 13.64 11.54
CA ARG A 83 23.99 12.46 12.11
C ARG A 83 25.13 11.98 11.24
N ALA A 84 24.93 11.90 9.92
CA ALA A 84 25.98 11.55 8.97
C ALA A 84 27.16 12.53 9.03
N ASN A 85 26.90 13.84 9.18
CA ASN A 85 27.93 14.87 9.30
C ASN A 85 28.61 14.90 10.69
N SER A 86 27.93 14.43 11.73
CA SER A 86 28.48 14.34 13.09
C SER A 86 29.34 13.09 13.31
N CYS A 87 29.19 12.06 12.47
CA CYS A 87 30.16 10.98 12.33
C CYS A 87 31.38 11.53 11.56
N GLY A 88 32.42 11.95 12.28
CA GLY A 88 33.66 12.50 11.68
C GLY A 88 34.35 11.56 10.67
N PRO A 89 35.39 12.05 9.95
CA PRO A 89 35.98 11.38 8.77
C PRO A 89 36.82 10.11 9.08
N GLU A 90 36.67 9.45 10.22
CA GLU A 90 37.62 8.43 10.69
C GLU A 90 37.45 7.01 10.12
N ILE A 91 36.66 6.80 9.06
CA ILE A 91 36.45 5.46 8.46
C ILE A 91 36.65 5.39 6.94
N PHE A 92 37.39 6.33 6.34
CA PHE A 92 37.86 6.21 4.94
C PHE A 92 39.39 6.31 4.83
N GLY A 93 40.11 5.76 5.81
CA GLY A 93 41.58 5.87 5.91
C GLY A 93 42.39 4.57 5.93
N SER A 94 41.83 3.38 5.61
CA SER A 94 42.65 2.15 5.63
C SER A 94 42.17 1.02 4.70
N VAL A 95 41.87 1.32 3.43
CA VAL A 95 41.93 0.30 2.37
C VAL A 95 42.68 0.89 1.17
N ILE A 96 43.95 1.21 1.39
CA ILE A 96 44.98 1.18 0.35
C ILE A 96 46.22 0.58 1.00
N VAL A 97 46.26 -0.76 1.05
CA VAL A 97 47.49 -1.57 0.95
C VAL A 97 47.12 -2.80 0.13
#